data_AF-A0A1S4B0Z2-F1
#
_entry.id   AF-A0A1S4B0Z2-F1
#
_cell.length_a   1.000
_cell.length_b   1.000
_cell.length_c   1.000
_cell.angle_alpha   90.00
_cell.angle_beta   90.00
_cell.angle_gamma   90.00
#
_symmetry.space_group_name_H-M   'P 1'
#
loop_
_entity.id
_entity.type
_entity.pdbx_description
1 polymer ?
#
loop_
_entity_poly.entity_id
_entity_poly.type
_entity_poly.pdbx_seq_one_letter_code
_entity_poly.pdbx_strand_id
1 'polypeptide(L)'
;ALSRAVCIATRYSAVRRQFGSQNGGQEIQVIDYKTQQNRLFPLLASAYAFRFVGEWLKWLYTDVTQRLQANDFSTLPEAHACTAGLKSLTTTATADGIEECRKLCGGHGYLCSSGLPELFAVYVPACTYEGDNTVLLLQVARFLMKTVSQLGSGKKPVGTIAYMGRIEHLMQCRSDVKQAKDWLKPSAVVEAFEARAARMSVACAQNLSKFDNPEEGFAELAADLAEAAVAHCQLIVVSKFIEKLQQDIPGEGVKQQLEVLCGIYYLFLLHKHQGDFLGTGYITSKQASLANDQLRALYSQLRPNAISLVDAFNYTDHFLDSILGRYDGNVYPKLYEAAWKDPLNQSDIADGFHEYIRPLLKQQLRTARL
;
A
#
# COMPACT_ATOMS: atom_id res chain seq x y z
N ALA A 1 2.55 -2.49 -10.88
CA ALA A 1 1.59 -1.39 -11.10
C ALA A 1 1.82 -0.22 -10.14
N LEU A 2 1.87 -0.43 -8.83
CA LEU A 2 2.07 0.65 -7.84
C LEU A 2 3.24 1.59 -8.16
N SER A 3 4.42 1.04 -8.45
CA SER A 3 5.62 1.84 -8.77
C SER A 3 5.45 2.71 -10.02
N ARG A 4 4.64 2.30 -11.02
CA ARG A 4 4.32 3.15 -12.19
C ARG A 4 3.50 4.36 -11.74
N ALA A 5 2.43 4.13 -10.97
CA ALA A 5 1.57 5.20 -10.47
C ALA A 5 2.32 6.18 -9.56
N VAL A 6 3.12 5.65 -8.63
CA VAL A 6 3.97 6.45 -7.74
C VAL A 6 5.01 7.24 -8.52
N CYS A 7 5.62 6.66 -9.57
CA CYS A 7 6.56 7.38 -10.43
C CYS A 7 5.91 8.61 -11.08
N ILE A 8 4.72 8.42 -11.66
CA ILE A 8 3.94 9.50 -12.29
C ILE A 8 3.62 10.58 -11.26
N ALA A 9 3.03 10.21 -10.12
CA ALA A 9 2.63 11.15 -9.10
C ALA A 9 3.83 11.89 -8.47
N THR A 10 4.96 11.22 -8.27
CA THR A 10 6.17 11.82 -7.69
C THR A 10 6.78 12.85 -8.64
N ARG A 11 6.98 12.50 -9.91
CA ARG A 11 7.51 13.43 -10.92
C ARG A 11 6.58 14.63 -11.08
N TYR A 12 5.28 14.40 -11.25
CA TYR A 12 4.31 15.49 -11.38
C TYR A 12 4.24 16.38 -10.13
N SER A 13 4.33 15.79 -8.93
CA SER A 13 4.31 16.56 -7.67
C SER A 13 5.53 17.46 -7.51
N ALA A 14 6.66 17.13 -8.15
CA ALA A 14 7.82 18.00 -8.22
C ALA A 14 7.68 19.10 -9.29
N VAL A 15 6.98 18.84 -10.41
CA VAL A 15 6.74 19.87 -11.43
C VAL A 15 5.66 20.86 -11.00
N ARG A 16 4.55 20.36 -10.45
CA ARG A 16 3.38 21.17 -10.11
C ARG A 16 3.68 22.08 -8.93
N ARG A 17 3.42 23.37 -9.12
CA ARG A 17 3.41 24.39 -8.06
C ARG A 17 1.99 24.89 -7.84
N GLN A 18 1.63 25.16 -6.58
CA GLN A 18 0.34 25.73 -6.20
C GLN A 18 0.42 26.33 -4.79
N PHE A 19 -0.10 27.54 -4.62
CA PHE A 19 -0.09 28.29 -3.35
C PHE A 19 1.31 28.60 -2.81
N GLY A 20 1.36 29.28 -1.66
CA GLY A 20 2.60 29.48 -0.91
C GLY A 20 3.61 30.42 -1.58
N SER A 21 3.19 31.20 -2.58
CA SER A 21 4.03 32.26 -3.15
C SER A 21 4.42 33.25 -2.04
N GLN A 22 5.72 33.53 -1.92
CA GLN A 22 6.22 34.61 -1.10
C GLN A 22 6.44 35.83 -2.00
N ASN A 23 5.78 36.95 -1.68
CA ASN A 23 5.95 38.25 -2.35
C ASN A 23 5.79 38.23 -3.88
N GLY A 24 4.87 37.41 -4.40
CA GLY A 24 4.63 37.29 -5.85
C GLY A 24 5.68 36.45 -6.60
N GLY A 25 6.58 35.76 -5.87
CA GLY A 25 7.53 34.80 -6.43
C GLY A 25 6.88 33.48 -6.86
N GLN A 26 7.71 32.51 -7.25
CA GLN A 26 7.24 31.17 -7.61
C GLN A 26 6.50 30.50 -6.45
N GLU A 27 5.37 29.88 -6.76
CA GLU A 27 4.62 29.05 -5.82
C GLU A 27 5.42 27.80 -5.38
N ILE A 28 5.02 27.22 -4.25
CA ILE A 28 5.67 26.04 -3.66
C ILE A 28 5.35 24.78 -4.49
N GLN A 29 6.34 23.89 -4.68
CA GLN A 29 6.10 22.59 -5.32
C GLN A 29 5.16 21.76 -4.44
N VAL A 30 4.15 21.12 -5.02
CA VAL A 30 3.13 20.44 -4.20
C VAL A 30 3.72 19.29 -3.37
N ILE A 31 4.81 18.67 -3.82
CA ILE A 31 5.57 17.65 -3.07
C ILE A 31 6.19 18.17 -1.76
N ASP A 32 6.29 19.48 -1.55
CA ASP A 32 6.83 20.06 -0.31
C ASP A 32 5.79 20.13 0.82
N TYR A 33 4.51 20.04 0.49
CA TYR A 33 3.47 19.98 1.51
C TYR A 33 3.44 18.62 2.19
N LYS A 34 3.40 18.62 3.53
CA LYS A 34 3.35 17.39 4.34
C LYS A 34 2.11 16.54 4.06
N THR A 35 1.01 17.15 3.60
CA THR A 35 -0.17 16.42 3.12
C THR A 35 0.12 15.61 1.86
N GLN A 36 0.80 16.17 0.87
CA GLN A 36 1.23 15.45 -0.33
C GLN A 36 2.21 14.32 0.03
N GLN A 37 3.17 14.60 0.89
CA GLN A 37 4.16 13.61 1.36
C GLN A 37 3.50 12.46 2.12
N ASN A 38 2.57 12.74 3.03
CA ASN A 38 1.88 11.72 3.82
C ASN A 38 0.98 10.80 2.98
N ARG A 39 0.54 11.26 1.81
CA ARG A 39 -0.28 10.49 0.88
C ARG A 39 0.58 9.70 -0.11
N LEU A 40 1.69 10.28 -0.57
CA LEU A 40 2.55 9.71 -1.62
C LEU A 40 3.68 8.82 -1.09
N PHE A 41 4.41 9.26 -0.06
CA PHE A 41 5.63 8.58 0.39
C PHE A 41 5.36 7.21 1.01
N PRO A 42 4.24 6.97 1.73
CA PRO A 42 3.86 5.63 2.10
C PRO A 42 3.60 4.70 0.91
N LEU A 43 3.10 5.20 -0.21
CA LEU A 43 2.91 4.41 -1.43
C LEU A 43 4.24 4.07 -2.10
N LEU A 44 5.19 5.01 -2.10
CA LEU A 44 6.57 4.75 -2.54
C LEU A 44 7.24 3.69 -1.67
N ALA A 45 7.12 3.81 -0.35
CA ALA A 45 7.61 2.80 0.58
C ALA A 45 6.95 1.42 0.37
N SER A 46 5.63 1.41 0.13
CA SER A 46 4.87 0.20 -0.19
C SER A 46 5.33 -0.45 -1.49
N ALA A 47 5.68 0.32 -2.53
CA ALA A 47 6.18 -0.22 -3.78
C ALA A 47 7.49 -1.02 -3.59
N TYR A 48 8.42 -0.53 -2.76
CA TYR A 48 9.63 -1.24 -2.38
C TYR A 48 9.35 -2.42 -1.45
N ALA A 49 8.50 -2.25 -0.45
CA ALA A 49 8.09 -3.32 0.46
C ALA A 49 7.48 -4.51 -0.30
N PHE A 50 6.59 -4.22 -1.26
CA PHE A 50 5.94 -5.23 -2.09
C PHE A 50 6.91 -5.88 -3.08
N ARG A 51 7.94 -5.15 -3.53
CA ARG A 51 9.01 -5.74 -4.32
C ARG A 51 9.80 -6.77 -3.52
N PHE A 52 10.20 -6.43 -2.30
CA PHE A 52 11.00 -7.33 -1.46
C PHE A 52 10.21 -8.53 -0.93
N VAL A 53 8.94 -8.36 -0.56
CA VAL A 53 8.11 -9.52 -0.21
C VAL A 53 7.86 -10.41 -1.44
N GLY A 54 7.81 -9.85 -2.65
CA GLY A 54 7.77 -10.62 -3.90
C GLY A 54 9.05 -11.43 -4.16
N GLU A 55 10.23 -10.89 -3.84
CA GLU A 55 11.49 -11.64 -3.87
C GLU A 55 11.47 -12.83 -2.90
N TRP A 56 10.98 -12.61 -1.68
CA TRP A 56 10.80 -13.69 -0.70
C TRP A 56 9.76 -14.73 -1.16
N LEU A 57 8.64 -14.32 -1.76
CA LEU A 57 7.64 -15.24 -2.31
C LEU A 57 8.21 -16.11 -3.44
N LYS A 58 9.14 -15.59 -4.25
CA LYS A 58 9.84 -16.39 -5.26
C LYS A 58 10.72 -17.47 -4.62
N TRP A 59 11.40 -17.15 -3.52
CA TRP A 59 12.13 -18.14 -2.74
C TRP A 59 11.17 -19.18 -2.13
N LEU A 60 10.06 -18.75 -1.53
CA LEU A 60 9.06 -19.64 -0.93
C LEU A 60 8.48 -20.61 -1.96
N TYR A 61 8.16 -20.12 -3.17
CA TYR A 61 7.71 -20.95 -4.29
C TYR A 61 8.73 -22.06 -4.62
N THR A 62 10.03 -21.71 -4.64
CA THR A 62 11.10 -22.65 -4.92
C THR A 62 11.23 -23.69 -3.82
N ASP A 63 11.23 -23.27 -2.54
CA ASP A 63 11.29 -24.16 -1.37
C ASP A 63 10.12 -25.14 -1.34
N VAL A 64 8.89 -24.64 -1.50
CA VAL A 64 7.68 -25.47 -1.51
C VAL A 64 7.71 -26.46 -2.66
N THR A 65 8.11 -26.03 -3.86
CA THR A 65 8.20 -26.93 -5.03
C THR A 65 9.19 -28.07 -4.79
N GLN A 66 10.35 -27.78 -4.20
CA GLN A 66 11.35 -28.80 -3.86
C GLN A 66 10.85 -29.77 -2.79
N ARG A 67 10.18 -29.27 -1.75
CA ARG A 67 9.57 -30.13 -0.71
C ARG A 67 8.49 -31.03 -1.27
N LEU A 68 7.62 -30.51 -2.14
CA LEU A 68 6.58 -31.30 -2.81
C LEU A 68 7.17 -32.43 -3.66
N GLN A 69 8.28 -32.19 -4.36
CA GLN A 69 9.00 -33.25 -5.10
C GLN A 69 9.54 -34.35 -4.17
N ALA A 70 9.86 -34.00 -2.92
CA ALA A 70 10.28 -34.93 -1.88
C ALA A 70 9.10 -35.54 -1.08
N ASN A 71 7.84 -35.30 -1.48
CA ASN A 71 6.63 -35.67 -0.74
C ASN A 71 6.56 -35.09 0.69
N ASP A 72 7.22 -33.96 0.94
CA ASP A 72 7.10 -33.19 2.18
C ASP A 72 6.01 -32.12 2.02
N PHE A 73 4.88 -32.32 2.69
CA PHE A 73 3.73 -31.40 2.68
C PHE A 73 3.66 -30.53 3.94
N SER A 74 4.69 -30.56 4.80
CA SER A 74 4.65 -29.94 6.14
C SER A 74 4.46 -28.43 6.11
N THR A 75 5.01 -27.74 5.10
CA THR A 75 4.94 -26.27 4.96
C THR A 75 3.80 -25.80 4.05
N LEU A 76 3.07 -26.72 3.39
CA LEU A 76 2.03 -26.39 2.43
C LEU A 76 0.90 -25.52 3.02
N PRO A 77 0.40 -25.78 4.25
CA PRO A 77 -0.64 -24.94 4.86
C PRO A 77 -0.20 -23.50 5.08
N GLU A 78 1.04 -23.31 5.55
CA GLU A 78 1.62 -21.98 5.77
C GLU A 78 1.85 -21.25 4.44
N ALA A 79 2.40 -21.94 3.45
CA ALA A 79 2.65 -21.36 2.13
C ALA A 79 1.34 -20.90 1.46
N HIS A 80 0.27 -21.68 1.58
CA HIS A 80 -1.05 -21.30 1.08
C HIS A 80 -1.58 -20.05 1.79
N ALA A 81 -1.56 -20.02 3.13
CA ALA A 81 -2.03 -18.86 3.88
C ALA A 81 -1.22 -17.59 3.57
N CYS A 82 0.11 -17.70 3.51
CA CYS A 82 0.99 -16.56 3.18
C CYS A 82 0.69 -16.01 1.77
N THR A 83 0.60 -16.89 0.78
CA THR A 83 0.37 -16.48 -0.62
C THR A 83 -1.01 -15.88 -0.82
N ALA A 84 -2.06 -16.49 -0.25
CA ALA A 84 -3.43 -15.96 -0.28
C ALA A 84 -3.53 -14.58 0.37
N GLY A 85 -2.99 -14.45 1.59
CA GLY A 85 -3.00 -13.19 2.34
C GLY A 85 -2.20 -12.07 1.70
N LEU A 86 -1.00 -12.38 1.20
CA LEU A 86 -0.16 -11.39 0.52
C LEU A 86 -0.72 -10.98 -0.83
N LYS A 87 -1.37 -11.88 -1.58
CA LYS A 87 -2.13 -11.52 -2.79
C LYS A 87 -3.19 -10.49 -2.41
N SER A 88 -4.05 -10.80 -1.44
CA SER A 88 -5.13 -9.90 -1.02
C SER A 88 -4.62 -8.54 -0.52
N LEU A 89 -3.61 -8.53 0.36
CA LEU A 89 -3.04 -7.32 0.94
C LEU A 89 -2.42 -6.42 -0.14
N THR A 90 -1.56 -6.99 -0.99
CA THR A 90 -0.78 -6.19 -1.95
C THR A 90 -1.62 -5.72 -3.13
N THR A 91 -2.63 -6.50 -3.58
CA THR A 91 -3.53 -6.06 -4.66
C THR A 91 -4.48 -4.97 -4.17
N THR A 92 -5.09 -5.12 -2.98
CA THR A 92 -5.92 -4.07 -2.37
C THR A 92 -5.14 -2.77 -2.21
N ALA A 93 -3.98 -2.83 -1.53
CA ALA A 93 -3.17 -1.63 -1.27
C ALA A 93 -2.65 -0.98 -2.57
N THR A 94 -2.37 -1.76 -3.60
CA THR A 94 -1.93 -1.22 -4.89
C THR A 94 -3.09 -0.57 -5.65
N ALA A 95 -4.28 -1.17 -5.67
CA ALA A 95 -5.44 -0.60 -6.36
C ALA A 95 -5.79 0.78 -5.75
N ASP A 96 -5.89 0.84 -4.42
CA ASP A 96 -6.10 2.09 -3.69
C ASP A 96 -4.99 3.10 -3.94
N GLY A 97 -3.73 2.63 -3.94
CA GLY A 97 -2.56 3.47 -4.16
C GLY A 97 -2.49 4.08 -5.57
N ILE A 98 -2.91 3.36 -6.60
CA ILE A 98 -2.97 3.89 -7.98
C ILE A 98 -4.01 5.01 -8.06
N GLU A 99 -5.20 4.78 -7.52
CA GLU A 99 -6.26 5.79 -7.51
C GLU A 99 -5.87 7.00 -6.64
N GLU A 100 -5.15 6.78 -5.54
CA GLU A 100 -4.62 7.87 -4.73
C GLU A 100 -3.55 8.69 -5.48
N CYS A 101 -2.68 8.03 -6.25
CA CYS A 101 -1.73 8.72 -7.15
C CYS A 101 -2.45 9.57 -8.19
N ARG A 102 -3.60 9.10 -8.70
CA ARG A 102 -4.46 9.90 -9.60
C ARG A 102 -4.97 11.15 -8.93
N LYS A 103 -5.50 11.03 -7.71
CA LYS A 103 -5.95 12.19 -6.89
C LYS A 103 -4.80 13.15 -6.56
N LEU A 104 -3.59 12.65 -6.32
CA LEU A 104 -2.40 13.46 -6.04
C LEU A 104 -1.97 14.34 -7.22
N CYS A 105 -2.40 14.00 -8.44
CA CYS A 105 -2.16 14.79 -9.65
C CYS A 105 -3.24 15.86 -9.93
N GLY A 106 -4.23 16.02 -9.03
CA GLY A 106 -5.30 17.00 -9.16
C GLY A 106 -6.13 16.83 -10.44
N GLY A 107 -6.62 17.93 -11.00
CA GLY A 107 -7.47 17.91 -12.20
C GLY A 107 -6.80 17.24 -13.41
N HIS A 108 -5.50 17.45 -13.63
CA HIS A 108 -4.80 16.83 -14.76
C HIS A 108 -4.67 15.30 -14.60
N GLY A 109 -4.72 14.77 -13.38
CA GLY A 109 -4.77 13.33 -13.13
C GLY A 109 -6.06 12.67 -13.64
N TYR A 110 -7.10 13.45 -13.95
CA TYR A 110 -8.33 12.92 -14.56
C TYR A 110 -8.19 12.60 -16.04
N LEU A 111 -7.29 13.29 -16.76
CA LEU A 111 -7.09 13.09 -18.19
C LEU A 111 -6.51 11.71 -18.46
N CYS A 112 -6.97 11.02 -19.50
CA CYS A 112 -6.42 9.72 -19.92
C CYS A 112 -4.92 9.82 -20.23
N SER A 113 -4.46 10.96 -20.77
CA SER A 113 -3.04 11.23 -21.05
C SER A 113 -2.14 11.32 -19.81
N SER A 114 -2.71 11.29 -18.60
CA SER A 114 -1.95 11.10 -17.37
C SER A 114 -1.52 9.65 -17.15
N GLY A 115 -2.10 8.68 -17.86
CA GLY A 115 -1.85 7.23 -17.73
C GLY A 115 -2.44 6.58 -16.48
N LEU A 116 -2.87 7.36 -15.49
CA LEU A 116 -3.37 6.85 -14.20
C LEU A 116 -4.79 6.24 -14.27
N PRO A 117 -5.76 6.82 -15.02
CA PRO A 117 -7.10 6.23 -15.15
C PRO A 117 -7.06 4.81 -15.73
N GLU A 118 -6.33 4.62 -16.84
CA GLU A 118 -6.19 3.30 -17.47
C GLU A 118 -5.41 2.33 -16.58
N LEU A 119 -4.32 2.79 -15.95
CA LEU A 119 -3.55 1.97 -15.02
C LEU A 119 -4.41 1.45 -13.85
N PHE A 120 -5.35 2.25 -13.33
CA PHE A 120 -6.30 1.79 -12.32
C PHE A 120 -7.26 0.75 -12.89
N ALA A 121 -7.90 1.06 -14.03
CA ALA A 121 -8.90 0.21 -14.66
C ALA A 121 -8.34 -1.18 -15.02
N VAL A 122 -7.11 -1.24 -15.54
CA VAL A 122 -6.45 -2.51 -15.90
C VAL A 122 -5.97 -3.29 -14.66
N TYR A 123 -5.72 -2.61 -13.54
CA TYR A 123 -5.16 -3.24 -12.34
C TYR A 123 -6.23 -3.76 -11.37
N VAL A 124 -7.34 -3.04 -11.19
CA VAL A 124 -8.36 -3.38 -10.19
C VAL A 124 -8.91 -4.82 -10.29
N PRO A 125 -8.98 -5.50 -11.46
CA PRO A 125 -9.35 -6.91 -11.52
C PRO A 125 -8.45 -7.86 -10.69
N ALA A 126 -7.22 -7.44 -10.35
CA ALA A 126 -6.31 -8.19 -9.48
C ALA A 126 -6.85 -8.40 -8.07
N CYS A 127 -7.85 -7.63 -7.65
CA CYS A 127 -8.55 -7.81 -6.39
C CYS A 127 -9.61 -8.94 -6.44
N THR A 128 -9.90 -9.48 -7.63
CA THR A 128 -10.99 -10.45 -7.85
C THR A 128 -10.54 -11.74 -8.52
N TYR A 129 -9.74 -11.68 -9.59
CA TYR A 129 -9.22 -12.91 -10.20
C TYR A 129 -8.30 -13.66 -9.22
N GLU A 130 -8.13 -14.97 -9.43
CA GLU A 130 -7.33 -15.84 -8.53
C GLU A 130 -7.81 -15.81 -7.07
N GLY A 131 -9.12 -15.60 -6.87
CA GLY A 131 -9.78 -15.55 -5.57
C GLY A 131 -10.10 -14.12 -5.13
N ASP A 132 -11.35 -13.90 -4.72
CA ASP A 132 -11.78 -12.65 -4.10
C ASP A 132 -10.90 -12.33 -2.87
N ASN A 133 -10.47 -11.07 -2.77
CA ASN A 133 -9.55 -10.65 -1.72
C ASN A 133 -10.07 -10.89 -0.29
N THR A 134 -11.38 -10.76 -0.05
CA THR A 134 -11.98 -11.01 1.27
C THR A 134 -12.02 -12.51 1.56
N VAL A 135 -12.42 -13.32 0.58
CA VAL A 135 -12.41 -14.78 0.71
C VAL A 135 -11.00 -15.32 1.01
N LEU A 136 -9.97 -14.78 0.35
CA LEU A 136 -8.58 -15.15 0.61
C LEU A 136 -8.15 -14.79 2.05
N LEU A 137 -8.56 -13.63 2.58
CA LEU A 137 -8.29 -13.26 3.98
C LEU A 137 -8.97 -14.22 4.96
N LEU A 138 -10.17 -14.69 4.66
CA LEU A 138 -10.84 -15.69 5.50
C LEU A 138 -10.12 -17.05 5.51
N GLN A 139 -9.45 -17.44 4.42
CA GLN A 139 -8.58 -18.61 4.41
C GLN A 139 -7.38 -18.44 5.35
N VAL A 140 -6.77 -17.25 5.36
CA VAL A 140 -5.70 -16.92 6.32
C VAL A 140 -6.24 -16.94 7.74
N ALA A 141 -7.42 -16.38 7.99
CA ALA A 141 -8.02 -16.38 9.32
C ALA A 141 -8.24 -17.80 9.84
N ARG A 142 -8.73 -18.74 9.00
CA ARG A 142 -8.86 -20.16 9.38
C ARG A 142 -7.51 -20.78 9.74
N PHE A 143 -6.46 -20.48 8.98
CA PHE A 143 -5.10 -20.93 9.29
C PHE A 143 -4.60 -20.37 10.63
N LEU A 144 -4.86 -19.09 10.92
CA LEU A 144 -4.51 -18.46 12.20
C LEU A 144 -5.28 -19.07 13.36
N MET A 145 -6.60 -19.27 13.24
CA MET A 145 -7.42 -19.89 14.30
C MET A 145 -6.96 -21.31 14.62
N LYS A 146 -6.65 -22.11 13.58
CA LYS A 146 -6.07 -23.46 13.74
C LYS A 146 -4.70 -23.42 14.43
N THR A 147 -3.90 -22.40 14.16
CA THR A 147 -2.60 -22.22 14.80
C THR A 147 -2.77 -21.86 16.28
N VAL A 148 -3.68 -20.93 16.58
CA VAL A 148 -3.99 -20.53 17.97
C VAL A 148 -4.53 -21.71 18.78
N SER A 149 -5.39 -22.55 18.20
CA SER A 149 -5.93 -23.73 18.89
C SER A 149 -4.87 -24.80 19.19
N GLN A 150 -3.70 -24.74 18.55
CA GLN A 150 -2.58 -25.65 18.77
C GLN A 150 -1.55 -25.10 19.77
N LEU A 151 -1.70 -23.85 20.23
CA LEU A 151 -0.84 -23.30 21.27
C LEU A 151 -0.98 -24.13 22.55
N GLY A 152 0.15 -24.53 23.14
CA GLY A 152 0.18 -25.43 24.29
C GLY A 152 0.15 -26.94 23.97
N SER A 153 -0.05 -27.33 22.70
CA SER A 153 -0.03 -28.75 22.29
C SER A 153 1.37 -29.38 22.18
N GLY A 154 2.42 -28.64 22.52
CA GLY A 154 3.83 -29.04 22.36
C GLY A 154 4.40 -28.89 20.94
N LYS A 155 3.55 -28.66 19.93
CA LYS A 155 3.99 -28.31 18.57
C LYS A 155 4.43 -26.85 18.52
N LYS A 156 5.68 -26.61 18.14
CA LYS A 156 6.22 -25.25 18.00
C LYS A 156 5.83 -24.67 16.63
N PRO A 157 5.18 -23.50 16.58
CA PRO A 157 4.99 -22.75 15.33
C PRO A 157 6.34 -22.44 14.66
N VAL A 158 6.37 -22.49 13.33
CA VAL A 158 7.57 -22.22 12.50
C VAL A 158 7.25 -21.19 11.42
N GLY A 159 8.26 -20.76 10.67
CA GLY A 159 8.06 -19.85 9.53
C GLY A 159 7.45 -18.50 9.95
N THR A 160 6.47 -18.01 9.20
CA THR A 160 5.80 -16.71 9.42
C THR A 160 4.93 -16.68 10.67
N ILE A 161 4.56 -17.82 11.23
CA ILE A 161 3.82 -17.94 12.50
C ILE A 161 4.74 -18.24 13.70
N ALA A 162 6.06 -18.30 13.52
CA ALA A 162 7.02 -18.61 14.59
C ALA A 162 6.87 -17.68 15.81
N TYR A 163 6.47 -16.42 15.60
CA TYR A 163 6.20 -15.46 16.68
C TYR A 163 5.11 -15.94 17.65
N MET A 164 4.14 -16.74 17.19
CA MET A 164 3.10 -17.32 18.04
C MET A 164 3.67 -18.33 19.05
N GLY A 165 4.89 -18.84 18.86
CA GLY A 165 5.59 -19.63 19.87
C GLY A 165 5.96 -18.84 21.13
N ARG A 166 5.95 -17.49 21.06
CA ARG A 166 6.22 -16.57 22.18
C ARG A 166 4.93 -15.95 22.74
N ILE A 167 3.80 -16.63 22.59
CA ILE A 167 2.48 -16.04 22.88
C ILE A 167 2.37 -15.52 24.31
N GLU A 168 2.92 -16.22 25.30
CA GLU A 168 2.88 -15.79 26.71
C GLU A 168 3.50 -14.40 26.91
N HIS A 169 4.68 -14.18 26.32
CA HIS A 169 5.34 -12.86 26.32
C HIS A 169 4.54 -11.85 25.49
N LEU A 170 4.14 -12.21 24.28
CA LEU A 170 3.45 -11.29 23.38
C LEU A 170 2.09 -10.82 23.92
N MET A 171 1.40 -11.62 24.74
CA MET A 171 0.14 -11.21 25.39
C MET A 171 0.34 -10.21 26.54
N GLN A 172 1.55 -10.12 27.11
CA GLN A 172 1.82 -9.32 28.32
C GLN A 172 2.78 -8.15 28.10
N CYS A 173 3.65 -8.23 27.09
CA CYS A 173 4.68 -7.23 26.82
C CYS A 173 4.11 -5.84 26.56
N ARG A 174 4.93 -4.82 26.79
CA ARG A 174 4.61 -3.43 26.48
C ARG A 174 5.82 -2.81 25.81
N SER A 175 5.57 -1.90 24.87
CA SER A 175 6.64 -1.19 24.18
C SER A 175 7.53 -0.43 25.16
N ASP A 176 8.85 -0.54 24.97
CA ASP A 176 9.87 0.18 25.72
C ASP A 176 10.23 1.55 25.11
N VAL A 177 9.53 1.95 24.04
CA VAL A 177 9.76 3.21 23.32
C VAL A 177 9.56 4.42 24.25
N LYS A 178 10.58 5.29 24.31
CA LYS A 178 10.56 6.53 25.12
C LYS A 178 10.74 7.80 24.29
N GLN A 179 11.27 7.68 23.08
CA GLN A 179 11.56 8.78 22.16
C GLN A 179 11.32 8.35 20.70
N ALA A 180 11.09 9.31 19.81
CA ALA A 180 10.74 9.07 18.41
C ALA A 180 11.73 8.13 17.68
N LYS A 181 13.04 8.33 17.89
CA LYS A 181 14.09 7.50 17.26
C LYS A 181 14.10 6.05 17.72
N ASP A 182 13.49 5.69 18.85
CA ASP A 182 13.42 4.30 19.28
C ASP A 182 12.60 3.46 18.30
N TRP A 183 11.65 4.09 17.59
CA TRP A 183 10.89 3.44 16.53
C TRP A 183 11.73 3.03 15.31
N LEU A 184 12.98 3.48 15.20
CA LEU A 184 13.90 3.03 14.15
C LEU A 184 14.60 1.71 14.50
N LYS A 185 14.44 1.21 15.73
CA LYS A 185 15.01 -0.07 16.16
C LYS A 185 14.19 -1.21 15.57
N PRO A 186 14.76 -2.12 14.76
CA PRO A 186 14.03 -3.22 14.16
C PRO A 186 13.29 -4.10 15.17
N SER A 187 13.89 -4.35 16.33
CA SER A 187 13.30 -5.17 17.40
C SER A 187 12.02 -4.56 17.97
N ALA A 188 12.00 -3.23 18.20
CA ALA A 188 10.82 -2.53 18.71
C ALA A 188 9.66 -2.58 17.72
N VAL A 189 9.97 -2.47 16.42
CA VAL A 189 8.97 -2.52 15.35
C VAL A 189 8.41 -3.93 15.20
N VAL A 190 9.27 -4.94 15.09
CA VAL A 190 8.83 -6.33 14.92
C VAL A 190 7.98 -6.77 16.11
N GLU A 191 8.42 -6.51 17.34
CA GLU A 191 7.62 -6.88 18.53
C GLU A 191 6.27 -6.17 18.55
N ALA A 192 6.18 -4.90 18.12
CA ALA A 192 4.90 -4.18 18.03
C ALA A 192 3.91 -4.84 17.06
N PHE A 193 4.38 -5.24 15.88
CA PHE A 193 3.53 -5.88 14.87
C PHE A 193 3.21 -7.34 15.24
N GLU A 194 4.15 -8.06 15.85
CA GLU A 194 3.91 -9.40 16.40
C GLU A 194 2.87 -9.38 17.52
N ALA A 195 3.01 -8.46 18.48
CA ALA A 195 2.06 -8.30 19.58
C ALA A 195 0.66 -7.93 19.07
N ARG A 196 0.56 -7.00 18.10
CA ARG A 196 -0.71 -6.66 17.45
C ARG A 196 -1.36 -7.89 16.82
N ALA A 197 -0.65 -8.56 15.90
CA ALA A 197 -1.19 -9.70 15.16
C ALA A 197 -1.55 -10.89 16.08
N ALA A 198 -0.71 -11.16 17.09
CA ALA A 198 -0.94 -12.20 18.08
C ALA A 198 -2.20 -11.92 18.91
N ARG A 199 -2.29 -10.72 19.51
CA ARG A 199 -3.40 -10.36 20.40
C ARG A 199 -4.74 -10.32 19.66
N MET A 200 -4.76 -9.80 18.43
CA MET A 200 -5.97 -9.84 17.58
C MET A 200 -6.38 -11.28 17.27
N SER A 201 -5.43 -12.14 16.86
CA SER A 201 -5.73 -13.55 16.56
C SER A 201 -6.25 -14.32 17.78
N VAL A 202 -5.67 -14.08 18.96
CA VAL A 202 -6.13 -14.71 20.22
C VAL A 202 -7.51 -14.19 20.63
N ALA A 203 -7.77 -12.89 20.48
CA ALA A 203 -9.09 -12.31 20.77
C ALA A 203 -10.19 -12.93 19.88
N CYS A 204 -9.93 -13.07 18.58
CA CYS A 204 -10.85 -13.75 17.66
C CYS A 204 -11.09 -15.21 18.09
N ALA A 205 -10.03 -15.95 18.42
CA ALA A 205 -10.16 -17.34 18.86
C ALA A 205 -10.97 -17.48 20.17
N GLN A 206 -10.76 -16.56 21.12
CA GLN A 206 -11.52 -16.51 22.38
C GLN A 206 -12.99 -16.20 22.12
N ASN A 207 -13.31 -15.26 21.24
CA ASN A 207 -14.69 -14.94 20.88
C ASN A 207 -15.35 -16.11 20.13
N LEU A 208 -14.63 -16.77 19.23
CA LEU A 208 -15.11 -17.94 18.50
C LEU A 208 -15.47 -19.09 19.46
N SER A 209 -14.70 -19.27 20.54
CA SER A 209 -14.96 -20.31 21.55
C SER A 209 -16.25 -20.11 22.37
N LYS A 210 -16.91 -18.95 22.24
CA LYS A 210 -18.20 -18.65 22.90
C LYS A 210 -19.41 -19.14 22.11
N PHE A 211 -19.22 -19.58 20.87
CA PHE A 211 -20.28 -20.11 20.01
C PHE A 211 -20.30 -21.63 20.10
N ASP A 212 -21.49 -22.21 20.24
CA ASP A 212 -21.68 -23.66 20.23
C ASP A 212 -21.35 -24.27 18.85
N ASN A 213 -21.69 -23.54 17.77
CA ASN A 213 -21.35 -23.90 16.41
C ASN A 213 -20.17 -23.05 15.89
N PRO A 214 -18.99 -23.64 15.69
CA PRO A 214 -17.80 -22.91 15.23
C PRO A 214 -17.97 -22.24 13.87
N GLU A 215 -18.76 -22.80 12.94
CA GLU A 215 -18.95 -22.22 11.61
C GLU A 215 -19.88 -21.01 11.65
N GLU A 216 -20.90 -21.03 12.52
CA GLU A 216 -21.75 -19.87 12.78
C GLU A 216 -20.96 -18.74 13.42
N GLY A 217 -20.15 -19.04 14.44
CA GLY A 217 -19.26 -18.06 15.05
C GLY A 217 -18.22 -17.52 14.07
N PHE A 218 -17.71 -18.34 13.14
CA PHE A 218 -16.76 -17.89 12.11
C PHE A 218 -17.44 -16.92 11.13
N ALA A 219 -18.68 -17.20 10.73
CA ALA A 219 -19.45 -16.30 9.87
C ALA A 219 -19.79 -14.98 10.58
N GLU A 220 -20.20 -15.03 11.84
CA GLU A 220 -20.53 -13.86 12.66
C GLU A 220 -19.30 -12.96 12.87
N LEU A 221 -18.14 -13.55 13.15
CA LEU A 221 -16.89 -12.84 13.42
C LEU A 221 -16.02 -12.62 12.17
N ALA A 222 -16.56 -12.83 10.96
CA ALA A 222 -15.78 -12.83 9.72
C ALA A 222 -15.02 -11.50 9.49
N ALA A 223 -15.60 -10.37 9.89
CA ALA A 223 -14.96 -9.06 9.82
C ALA A 223 -13.71 -8.98 10.71
N ASP A 224 -13.85 -9.29 12.00
CA ASP A 224 -12.73 -9.30 12.96
C ASP A 224 -11.62 -10.28 12.54
N LEU A 225 -12.04 -11.45 12.02
CA LEU A 225 -11.15 -12.48 11.50
C LEU A 225 -10.34 -11.99 10.30
N ALA A 226 -10.99 -11.26 9.37
CA ALA A 226 -10.31 -10.65 8.23
C ALA A 226 -9.32 -9.56 8.68
N GLU A 227 -9.66 -8.75 9.68
CA GLU A 227 -8.73 -7.74 10.24
C GLU A 227 -7.51 -8.38 10.91
N ALA A 228 -7.69 -9.46 11.68
CA ALA A 228 -6.59 -10.22 12.26
C ALA A 228 -5.68 -10.83 11.17
N ALA A 229 -6.27 -11.34 10.08
CA ALA A 229 -5.52 -11.83 8.92
C ALA A 229 -4.72 -10.71 8.24
N VAL A 230 -5.29 -9.51 8.07
CA VAL A 230 -4.59 -8.34 7.53
C VAL A 230 -3.41 -7.95 8.42
N ALA A 231 -3.60 -7.90 9.75
CA ALA A 231 -2.53 -7.58 10.69
C ALA A 231 -1.36 -8.56 10.59
N HIS A 232 -1.65 -9.86 10.47
CA HIS A 232 -0.63 -10.90 10.23
C HIS A 232 0.09 -10.71 8.88
N CYS A 233 -0.63 -10.44 7.80
CA CYS A 233 -0.02 -10.21 6.49
C CYS A 233 0.87 -8.95 6.48
N GLN A 234 0.45 -7.88 7.16
CA GLN A 234 1.24 -6.66 7.32
C GLN A 234 2.54 -6.93 8.10
N LEU A 235 2.48 -7.73 9.18
CA LEU A 235 3.66 -8.18 9.91
C LEU A 235 4.65 -8.92 8.99
N ILE A 236 4.17 -9.81 8.11
CA ILE A 236 5.04 -10.51 7.15
C ILE A 236 5.78 -9.49 6.27
N VAL A 237 5.07 -8.54 5.66
CA VAL A 237 5.70 -7.54 4.77
C VAL A 237 6.73 -6.69 5.53
N VAL A 238 6.40 -6.22 6.73
CA VAL A 238 7.33 -5.45 7.58
C VAL A 238 8.58 -6.27 7.90
N SER A 239 8.40 -7.52 8.32
CA SER A 239 9.51 -8.41 8.67
C SER A 239 10.41 -8.68 7.46
N LYS A 240 9.84 -8.93 6.27
CA LYS A 240 10.63 -9.18 5.05
C LYS A 240 11.35 -7.95 4.54
N PHE A 241 10.82 -6.75 4.74
CA PHE A 241 11.57 -5.53 4.47
C PHE A 241 12.76 -5.40 5.44
N ILE A 242 12.54 -5.59 6.74
CA ILE A 242 13.62 -5.55 7.74
C ILE A 242 14.71 -6.60 7.45
N GLU A 243 14.31 -7.84 7.11
CA GLU A 243 15.24 -8.90 6.70
C GLU A 243 16.03 -8.52 5.44
N LYS A 244 15.40 -7.87 4.45
CA LYS A 244 16.11 -7.38 3.26
C LYS A 244 17.23 -6.42 3.63
N LEU A 245 17.00 -5.54 4.60
CA LEU A 245 18.01 -4.57 5.08
C LEU A 245 19.16 -5.23 5.85
N GLN A 246 19.04 -6.48 6.28
CA GLN A 246 20.14 -7.22 6.90
C GLN A 246 21.12 -7.80 5.86
N GLN A 247 20.74 -7.84 4.59
CA GLN A 247 21.62 -8.26 3.50
C GLN A 247 22.70 -7.20 3.21
N ASP A 248 23.73 -7.63 2.49
CA ASP A 248 24.69 -6.71 1.89
C ASP A 248 24.04 -6.03 0.68
N ILE A 249 23.90 -4.71 0.75
CA ILE A 249 23.27 -3.89 -0.28
C ILE A 249 24.32 -2.89 -0.77
N PRO A 250 24.92 -3.12 -1.95
CA PRO A 250 25.97 -2.25 -2.46
C PRO A 250 25.42 -0.89 -2.90
N GLY A 251 26.31 0.11 -2.90
CA GLY A 251 26.01 1.47 -3.33
C GLY A 251 25.95 2.45 -2.16
N GLU A 252 26.63 3.59 -2.32
CA GLU A 252 26.65 4.64 -1.30
C GLU A 252 25.24 5.20 -1.07
N GLY A 253 24.83 5.27 0.19
CA GLY A 253 23.52 5.80 0.59
C GLY A 253 22.30 4.93 0.24
N VAL A 254 22.44 3.88 -0.58
CA VAL A 254 21.31 3.03 -1.02
C VAL A 254 20.60 2.38 0.17
N LYS A 255 21.36 1.70 1.02
CA LYS A 255 20.82 1.06 2.23
C LYS A 255 20.12 2.06 3.16
N GLN A 256 20.69 3.26 3.32
CA GLN A 256 20.11 4.32 4.14
C GLN A 256 18.75 4.79 3.60
N GLN A 257 18.61 4.95 2.28
CA GLN A 257 17.32 5.31 1.68
C GLN A 257 16.28 4.18 1.82
N LEU A 258 16.72 2.92 1.71
CA LEU A 258 15.84 1.76 1.95
C LEU A 258 15.43 1.65 3.43
N GLU A 259 16.29 2.00 4.38
CA GLU A 259 15.95 2.12 5.80
C GLU A 259 14.91 3.21 6.05
N VAL A 260 15.02 4.38 5.39
CA VAL A 260 14.01 5.44 5.46
C VAL A 260 12.66 4.97 4.90
N LEU A 261 12.66 4.29 3.75
CA LEU A 261 11.44 3.74 3.16
C LEU A 261 10.82 2.66 4.06
N CYS A 262 11.62 1.75 4.61
CA CYS A 262 11.15 0.76 5.58
C CYS A 262 10.51 1.45 6.79
N GLY A 263 11.20 2.45 7.34
CA GLY A 263 10.72 3.38 8.37
C GLY A 263 9.33 3.94 8.10
N ILE A 264 9.16 4.52 6.92
CA ILE A 264 7.90 5.10 6.48
C ILE A 264 6.81 4.04 6.37
N TYR A 265 7.11 2.87 5.80
CA TYR A 265 6.13 1.81 5.59
C TYR A 265 5.51 1.35 6.92
N TYR A 266 6.33 0.94 7.90
CA TYR A 266 5.78 0.41 9.15
C TYR A 266 5.17 1.50 10.04
N LEU A 267 5.72 2.72 10.06
CA LEU A 267 5.14 3.81 10.85
C LEU A 267 3.82 4.31 10.26
N PHE A 268 3.70 4.32 8.94
CA PHE A 268 2.43 4.63 8.30
C PHE A 268 1.36 3.59 8.63
N LEU A 269 1.69 2.30 8.60
CA LEU A 269 0.77 1.24 9.00
C LEU A 269 0.39 1.34 10.48
N LEU A 270 1.35 1.67 11.36
CA LEU A 270 1.10 1.91 12.77
C LEU A 270 0.10 3.06 12.96
N HIS A 271 0.30 4.17 12.24
CA HIS A 271 -0.62 5.31 12.28
C HIS A 271 -2.01 4.97 11.72
N LYS A 272 -2.07 4.31 10.56
CA LYS A 272 -3.32 3.92 9.89
C LYS A 272 -4.17 2.96 10.74
N HIS A 273 -3.52 2.03 11.44
CA HIS A 273 -4.15 1.03 12.29
C HIS A 273 -3.92 1.30 13.78
N GLN A 274 -3.79 2.57 14.18
CA GLN A 274 -3.44 2.96 15.54
C GLN A 274 -4.43 2.42 16.59
N GLY A 275 -5.70 2.24 16.20
CA GLY A 275 -6.74 1.61 17.03
C GLY A 275 -6.34 0.21 17.50
N ASP A 276 -5.80 -0.63 16.63
CA ASP A 276 -5.39 -2.00 16.94
C ASP A 276 -4.22 -2.02 17.94
N PHE A 277 -3.20 -1.19 17.71
CA PHE A 277 -2.02 -1.14 18.58
C PHE A 277 -2.35 -0.61 19.97
N LEU A 278 -3.27 0.36 20.07
CA LEU A 278 -3.77 0.89 21.34
C LEU A 278 -4.73 -0.09 22.02
N GLY A 279 -5.68 -0.66 21.28
CA GLY A 279 -6.71 -1.57 21.77
C GLY A 279 -6.14 -2.88 22.28
N THR A 280 -5.03 -3.34 21.69
CA THR A 280 -4.27 -4.47 22.22
C THR A 280 -3.45 -4.11 23.47
N GLY A 281 -3.26 -2.83 23.79
CA GLY A 281 -2.55 -2.36 24.97
C GLY A 281 -1.01 -2.50 24.92
N TYR A 282 -0.43 -2.80 23.74
CA TYR A 282 1.02 -2.92 23.58
C TYR A 282 1.71 -1.55 23.59
N ILE A 283 1.12 -0.55 22.92
CA ILE A 283 1.60 0.84 22.94
C ILE A 283 0.65 1.77 23.70
N THR A 284 1.19 2.89 24.16
CA THR A 284 0.43 4.02 24.71
C THR A 284 0.16 5.10 23.67
N SER A 285 -0.78 6.00 23.94
CA SER A 285 -1.05 7.18 23.09
C SER A 285 0.19 8.06 22.91
N LYS A 286 1.03 8.21 23.95
CA LYS A 286 2.30 8.92 23.88
C LYS A 286 3.27 8.26 22.89
N GLN A 287 3.41 6.94 22.94
CA GLN A 287 4.28 6.20 22.01
C GLN A 287 3.77 6.27 20.56
N ALA A 288 2.46 6.25 20.36
CA ALA A 288 1.85 6.48 19.05
C ALA A 288 2.11 7.91 18.53
N SER A 289 2.06 8.92 19.40
CA SER A 289 2.46 10.29 19.02
C SER A 289 3.93 10.36 18.59
N LEU A 290 4.83 9.69 19.32
CA LEU A 290 6.25 9.61 18.97
C LEU A 290 6.47 8.90 17.62
N ALA A 291 5.65 7.90 17.29
CA ALA A 291 5.65 7.25 15.98
C ALA A 291 5.30 8.24 14.86
N ASN A 292 4.27 9.08 15.08
CA ASN A 292 3.87 10.11 14.13
C ASN A 292 4.95 11.19 13.95
N ASP A 293 5.64 11.57 15.03
CA ASP A 293 6.76 12.51 14.97
C ASP A 293 7.91 11.95 14.13
N GLN A 294 8.26 10.68 14.36
CA GLN A 294 9.30 9.98 13.58
C GLN A 294 8.90 9.84 12.11
N LEU A 295 7.63 9.52 11.81
CA LEU A 295 7.11 9.43 10.45
C LEU A 295 7.26 10.76 9.69
N ARG A 296 6.90 11.88 10.33
CA ARG A 296 7.07 13.22 9.73
C ARG A 296 8.54 13.58 9.49
N ALA A 297 9.43 13.15 10.38
CA ALA A 297 10.87 13.34 10.21
C ALA A 297 11.40 12.54 9.00
N LEU A 298 10.97 11.29 8.84
CA LEU A 298 11.35 10.45 7.70
C LEU A 298 10.83 11.01 6.37
N TYR A 299 9.64 11.60 6.33
CA TYR A 299 9.17 12.30 5.12
C TYR A 299 10.11 13.42 4.69
N SER A 300 10.60 14.22 5.65
CA SER A 300 11.58 15.27 5.34
C SER A 300 12.91 14.71 4.85
N GLN A 301 13.35 13.54 5.36
CA GLN A 301 14.57 12.86 4.90
C GLN A 301 14.41 12.26 3.50
N LEU A 302 13.24 11.71 3.19
CA LEU A 302 12.95 11.10 1.89
C LEU A 302 12.81 12.14 0.76
N ARG A 303 12.23 13.31 1.08
CA ARG A 303 11.89 14.36 0.11
C ARG A 303 13.00 14.70 -0.89
N PRO A 304 14.27 14.94 -0.52
CA PRO A 304 15.32 15.23 -1.50
C PRO A 304 15.62 14.05 -2.44
N ASN A 305 15.35 12.82 -2.01
CA ASN A 305 15.65 11.58 -2.76
C ASN A 305 14.45 11.02 -3.53
N ALA A 306 13.26 11.63 -3.41
CA ALA A 306 12.02 11.08 -3.94
C ALA A 306 12.06 10.84 -5.47
N ILE A 307 12.66 11.74 -6.24
CA ILE A 307 12.82 11.60 -7.69
C ILE A 307 13.77 10.45 -8.03
N SER A 308 14.96 10.43 -7.42
CA SER A 308 15.95 9.35 -7.63
C SER A 308 15.38 7.97 -7.28
N LEU A 309 14.55 7.88 -6.25
CA LEU A 309 13.90 6.62 -5.85
C LEU A 309 12.86 6.11 -6.84
N VAL A 310 12.19 6.99 -7.59
CA VAL A 310 11.29 6.57 -8.67
C VAL A 310 12.01 6.38 -10.01
N ASP A 311 13.10 7.11 -10.23
CA ASP A 311 13.98 6.90 -11.39
C ASP A 311 14.72 5.56 -11.32
N ALA A 312 14.99 5.05 -10.11
CA ALA A 312 15.52 3.70 -9.89
C ALA A 312 14.60 2.58 -10.41
N PHE A 313 13.32 2.85 -10.67
CA PHE A 313 12.44 1.90 -11.37
C PHE A 313 12.78 1.74 -12.85
N ASN A 314 13.55 2.69 -13.40
CA ASN A 314 14.06 2.68 -14.77
C ASN A 314 12.97 2.48 -15.84
N TYR A 315 11.82 3.12 -15.65
CA TYR A 315 10.74 3.10 -16.63
C TYR A 315 10.98 4.13 -17.73
N THR A 316 10.90 3.68 -18.98
CA THR A 316 10.83 4.57 -20.15
C THR A 316 9.51 5.34 -20.18
N ASP A 317 9.50 6.53 -20.79
CA ASP A 317 8.28 7.30 -21.05
C ASP A 317 7.22 6.47 -21.80
N HIS A 318 7.65 5.63 -22.76
CA HIS A 318 6.75 4.75 -23.50
C HIS A 318 6.03 3.75 -22.59
N PHE A 319 6.73 3.16 -21.62
CA PHE A 319 6.12 2.20 -20.69
C PHE A 319 5.27 2.88 -19.61
N LEU A 320 5.68 4.08 -19.14
CA LEU A 320 4.84 4.86 -18.23
C LEU A 320 3.57 5.36 -18.90
N ASP A 321 3.64 5.64 -20.20
CA ASP A 321 2.57 6.20 -21.02
C ASP A 321 1.83 7.33 -20.31
N SER A 322 2.62 8.30 -19.84
CA SER A 322 2.12 9.38 -18.99
C SER A 322 2.80 10.69 -19.30
N ILE A 323 2.00 11.69 -19.65
CA ILE A 323 2.48 13.05 -19.85
C ILE A 323 2.88 13.70 -18.52
N LEU A 324 2.16 13.38 -17.44
CA LEU A 324 2.47 13.91 -16.11
C LEU A 324 3.74 13.28 -15.52
N GLY A 325 4.02 12.04 -15.88
CA GLY A 325 5.15 11.25 -15.40
C GLY A 325 6.38 11.27 -16.30
N ARG A 326 6.45 12.16 -17.29
CA ARG A 326 7.60 12.25 -18.20
C ARG A 326 8.91 12.42 -17.45
N TYR A 327 9.94 11.72 -17.92
CA TYR A 327 11.28 11.75 -17.34
C TYR A 327 11.86 13.17 -17.28
N ASP A 328 11.65 13.97 -18.34
CA ASP A 328 12.18 15.33 -18.46
C ASP A 328 11.38 16.39 -17.67
N GLY A 329 10.25 16.02 -17.07
CA GLY A 329 9.36 16.96 -16.39
C GLY A 329 8.68 18.01 -17.30
N ASN A 330 8.75 17.85 -18.63
CA ASN A 330 8.19 18.79 -19.60
C ASN A 330 6.67 18.59 -19.79
N VAL A 331 5.91 18.78 -18.71
CA VAL A 331 4.51 18.37 -18.60
C VAL A 331 3.58 19.28 -19.39
N TYR A 332 3.60 20.60 -19.14
CA TYR A 332 2.57 21.52 -19.66
C TYR A 332 2.56 21.64 -21.19
N PRO A 333 3.71 21.80 -21.88
CA PRO A 333 3.72 21.81 -23.34
C PRO A 333 3.20 20.49 -23.93
N LYS A 334 3.51 19.36 -23.30
CA LYS A 334 3.05 18.04 -23.76
C LYS A 334 1.57 17.79 -23.50
N LEU A 335 1.02 18.31 -22.40
CA LEU A 335 -0.43 18.29 -22.18
C LEU A 335 -1.15 19.06 -23.28
N TYR A 336 -0.65 20.24 -23.64
CA TYR A 336 -1.22 21.05 -24.72
C TYR A 336 -1.11 20.33 -26.07
N GLU A 337 0.05 19.77 -26.41
CA GLU A 337 0.25 18.98 -27.64
C GLU A 337 -0.70 17.78 -27.72
N ALA A 338 -0.94 17.09 -26.60
CA ALA A 338 -1.83 15.93 -26.58
C ALA A 338 -3.30 16.30 -26.72
N ALA A 339 -3.74 17.44 -26.17
CA ALA A 339 -5.10 17.92 -26.34
C ALA A 339 -5.45 18.13 -27.82
N TRP A 340 -4.52 18.67 -28.61
CA TRP A 340 -4.70 18.86 -30.06
C TRP A 340 -4.84 17.56 -30.85
N LYS A 341 -4.44 16.42 -30.29
CA LYS A 341 -4.57 15.10 -30.93
C LYS A 341 -5.93 14.45 -30.67
N ASP A 342 -6.75 15.03 -29.80
CA ASP A 342 -8.11 14.54 -29.56
C ASP A 342 -8.94 14.64 -30.85
N PRO A 343 -9.66 13.58 -31.28
CA PRO A 343 -10.48 13.60 -32.48
C PRO A 343 -11.51 14.73 -32.50
N LEU A 344 -11.97 15.19 -31.33
CA LEU A 344 -12.92 16.30 -31.21
C LEU A 344 -12.34 17.64 -31.68
N ASN A 345 -11.01 17.77 -31.72
CA ASN A 345 -10.30 18.96 -32.18
C ASN A 345 -9.89 18.88 -33.66
N GLN A 346 -10.38 17.89 -34.42
CA GLN A 346 -10.16 17.82 -35.87
C GLN A 346 -10.95 18.89 -36.65
N SER A 347 -12.03 19.42 -36.06
CA SER A 347 -12.82 20.51 -36.62
C SER A 347 -13.11 21.57 -35.57
N ASP A 348 -13.05 22.85 -35.97
CA ASP A 348 -13.40 23.97 -35.08
C ASP A 348 -14.90 24.00 -34.72
N ILE A 349 -15.73 23.40 -35.58
CA ILE A 349 -17.16 23.25 -35.38
C ILE A 349 -17.43 21.78 -35.11
N ALA A 350 -17.96 21.50 -33.92
CA ALA A 350 -18.31 20.15 -33.52
C ALA A 350 -19.43 19.58 -34.41
N ASP A 351 -19.33 18.29 -34.73
CA ASP A 351 -20.41 17.55 -35.38
C ASP A 351 -21.70 17.65 -34.56
N GLY A 352 -22.84 17.84 -35.24
CA GLY A 352 -24.12 18.12 -34.62
C GLY A 352 -24.37 19.59 -34.23
N PHE A 353 -23.39 20.50 -34.37
CA PHE A 353 -23.61 21.91 -34.07
C PHE A 353 -24.70 22.52 -34.96
N HIS A 354 -24.71 22.23 -36.26
CA HIS A 354 -25.65 22.84 -37.19
C HIS A 354 -27.08 22.30 -37.04
N GLU A 355 -27.20 21.05 -36.63
CA GLU A 355 -28.44 20.30 -36.48
C GLU A 355 -29.10 20.56 -35.13
N TYR A 356 -28.32 20.61 -34.05
CA TYR A 356 -28.85 20.57 -32.69
C TYR A 356 -28.62 21.86 -31.91
N ILE A 357 -27.48 22.53 -32.11
CA ILE A 357 -27.12 23.71 -31.33
C ILE A 357 -27.53 25.01 -32.02
N ARG A 358 -27.21 25.16 -33.31
CA ARG A 358 -27.52 26.36 -34.10
C ARG A 358 -29.02 26.68 -34.13
N PRO A 359 -29.95 25.71 -34.30
CA PRO A 359 -31.38 26.01 -34.30
C PRO A 359 -31.87 26.43 -32.90
N LEU A 360 -31.33 25.85 -31.83
CA LEU A 360 -31.64 26.25 -30.46
C LEU A 360 -31.19 27.70 -30.19
N LEU A 361 -29.95 28.03 -30.53
CA LEU A 361 -29.39 29.38 -30.37
C LEU A 361 -30.16 30.42 -31.18
N LYS A 362 -30.68 30.04 -32.36
CA LYS A 362 -31.49 30.89 -33.22
C LYS A 362 -32.98 30.90 -32.89
N GLN A 363 -33.41 30.21 -31.82
CA GLN A 363 -34.82 30.06 -31.45
C GLN A 363 -35.70 29.52 -32.60
N GLN A 364 -35.13 28.67 -33.44
CA GLN A 364 -35.81 28.09 -34.60
C GLN A 364 -36.58 26.81 -34.25
N LEU A 365 -36.44 26.33 -33.02
CA LEU A 365 -37.24 25.24 -32.48
C LEU A 365 -38.60 25.79 -32.06
N ARG A 366 -39.67 25.41 -32.76
CA ARG A 366 -41.04 25.68 -32.31
C ARG A 366 -41.33 24.77 -31.12
N THR A 367 -41.55 25.34 -29.93
CA THR A 367 -42.19 24.61 -28.84
C THR A 367 -43.57 24.18 -29.31
N ALA A 368 -43.82 22.87 -29.34
CA ALA A 368 -45.19 22.38 -29.52
C ALA A 368 -46.03 22.98 -28.39
N ARG A 369 -47.01 23.82 -28.73
CA ARG A 369 -48.05 24.23 -27.78
C ARG A 369 -48.88 22.97 -27.50
N LEU A 370 -48.79 22.46 -26.27
CA LEU A 370 -49.72 21.46 -25.74
C LEU A 370 -51.14 22.02 -25.70
#